data_AF-A0A7V5VWC7-F1
#
_entry.id   AF-A0A7V5VWC7-F1
#
_cell.length_a   1.000
_cell.length_b   1.000
_cell.length_c   1.000
_cell.angle_alpha   90.00
_cell.angle_beta   90.00
_cell.angle_gamma   90.00
#
_symmetry.space_group_name_H-M   'P 1'
#
loop_
_entity.id
_entity.type
_entity.pdbx_description
1 polymer ?
#
loop_
_entity_poly.entity_id
_entity_poly.type
_entity_poly.pdbx_seq_one_letter_code
_entity_poly.pdbx_strand_id
1 'polypeptide(L)'
;MKPTAEEVLCQAVWAYWAVRQVGHPELRQSARQWIQEQPAVYAYVVRRLQAALKAARRSLQSAWAPYSGFPVGAALVALDGTLWRGCNVECSSYGLTLCAERGALSSAVVHHRRAFLALVLVSRAAAPIPPCGACRQVLYEFAPRLLVLSEAVHSSARQLWWLEQLLPEPFSRALLPR
;
A
#
# COMPACT_ATOMS: atom_id res chain seq x y z
N MET A 1 -15.50 14.73 -20.71
CA MET A 1 -15.31 13.27 -20.87
C MET A 1 -15.65 12.59 -19.54
N LYS A 2 -16.33 11.45 -19.51
CA LYS A 2 -16.62 10.75 -18.24
C LYS A 2 -15.35 10.05 -17.73
N PRO A 3 -15.08 10.01 -16.42
CA PRO A 3 -13.92 9.31 -15.87
C PRO A 3 -14.01 7.81 -16.13
N THR A 4 -12.84 7.19 -16.33
CA THR A 4 -12.67 5.75 -16.42
C THR A 4 -12.90 5.07 -15.06
N ALA A 5 -13.15 3.76 -15.06
CA ALA A 5 -13.33 3.01 -13.81
C ALA A 5 -12.10 3.07 -12.89
N GLU A 6 -10.90 3.08 -13.48
CA GLU A 6 -9.64 3.22 -12.75
C GLU A 6 -9.53 4.58 -12.06
N GLU A 7 -9.86 5.67 -12.76
CA GLU A 7 -9.85 7.01 -12.17
C GLU A 7 -10.82 7.13 -11.00
N VAL A 8 -12.01 6.54 -11.10
CA VAL A 8 -12.99 6.54 -10.00
C VAL A 8 -12.49 5.72 -8.81
N LEU A 9 -11.80 4.60 -9.02
CA LEU A 9 -11.18 3.83 -7.93
C LEU A 9 -10.05 4.62 -7.26
N CYS A 10 -9.20 5.29 -8.04
CA CYS A 10 -8.17 6.19 -7.51
C CYS A 10 -8.76 7.34 -6.70
N GLN A 11 -9.88 7.92 -7.15
CA GLN A 11 -10.62 8.93 -6.38
C GLN A 11 -11.22 8.37 -5.09
N ALA A 12 -11.72 7.13 -5.09
CA ALA A 12 -12.21 6.47 -3.88
C ALA A 12 -11.10 6.24 -2.84
N VAL A 13 -9.93 5.81 -3.30
CA VAL A 13 -8.72 5.67 -2.47
C VAL A 13 -8.28 7.03 -1.93
N TRP A 14 -8.35 8.07 -2.76
CA TRP A 14 -8.09 9.44 -2.32
C TRP A 14 -9.09 9.92 -1.27
N ALA A 15 -10.38 9.68 -1.47
CA ALA A 15 -11.40 10.04 -0.50
C ALA A 15 -11.16 9.32 0.84
N TYR A 16 -10.76 8.04 0.80
CA TYR A 16 -10.39 7.26 1.99
C TYR A 16 -9.23 7.90 2.75
N TRP A 17 -8.19 8.34 2.04
CA TRP A 17 -7.05 9.05 2.61
C TRP A 17 -7.45 10.43 3.16
N ALA A 18 -8.17 11.21 2.36
CA ALA A 18 -8.52 12.60 2.62
C ALA A 18 -9.39 12.77 3.87
N VAL A 19 -10.43 11.92 4.06
CA VAL A 19 -11.30 12.01 5.25
C VAL A 19 -10.57 11.74 6.57
N ARG A 20 -9.36 11.15 6.51
CA ARG A 20 -8.52 10.80 7.67
C ARG A 20 -7.38 11.79 7.92
N GLN A 21 -7.24 12.84 7.11
CA GLN A 21 -6.20 13.86 7.35
C GLN A 21 -6.60 14.80 8.49
N VAL A 22 -5.65 15.05 9.39
CA VAL A 22 -5.79 16.02 10.48
C VAL A 22 -5.35 17.39 9.99
N GLY A 23 -6.02 18.47 10.42
CA GLY A 23 -5.63 19.85 10.08
C GLY A 23 -6.11 20.38 8.71
N HIS A 24 -6.82 19.56 7.90
CA HIS A 24 -7.31 19.97 6.57
C HIS A 24 -8.84 19.82 6.44
N PRO A 25 -9.65 20.78 6.92
CA PRO A 25 -11.11 20.67 6.91
C PRO A 25 -11.72 20.66 5.51
N GLU A 26 -11.24 21.51 4.60
CA GLU A 26 -11.75 21.61 3.22
C GLU A 26 -11.51 20.34 2.41
N LEU A 27 -10.34 19.73 2.57
CA LEU A 27 -9.99 18.44 1.99
C LEU A 27 -10.97 17.34 2.43
N ARG A 28 -11.30 17.31 3.72
CA ARG A 28 -12.26 16.36 4.29
C ARG A 28 -13.68 16.60 3.79
N GLN A 29 -14.09 17.87 3.63
CA GLN A 29 -15.40 18.21 3.08
C GLN A 29 -15.54 17.77 1.63
N SER A 30 -14.54 18.07 0.80
CA SER A 30 -14.51 17.65 -0.61
C SER A 30 -14.59 16.13 -0.75
N ALA A 31 -13.83 15.40 0.08
CA ALA A 31 -13.89 13.95 0.10
C ALA A 31 -15.26 13.41 0.55
N ARG A 32 -15.91 14.03 1.54
CA ARG A 32 -17.27 13.64 1.99
C ARG A 32 -18.31 13.85 0.91
N GLN A 33 -18.24 14.97 0.19
CA GLN A 33 -19.13 15.23 -0.94
C GLN A 33 -18.95 14.16 -2.03
N TRP A 34 -17.70 13.88 -2.43
CA TRP A 34 -17.42 12.83 -3.40
C TRP A 34 -17.95 11.45 -2.94
N ILE A 35 -17.83 11.13 -1.65
CA ILE A 35 -18.37 9.88 -1.08
C ILE A 35 -19.90 9.82 -1.19
N GLN A 36 -20.60 10.95 -1.02
CA GLN A 36 -22.05 11.01 -1.18
C GLN A 36 -22.47 10.79 -2.63
N GLU A 37 -21.67 11.26 -3.59
CA GLU A 37 -21.90 11.07 -5.02
C GLU A 37 -21.58 9.63 -5.48
N GLN A 38 -20.61 8.96 -4.84
CA GLN A 38 -20.11 7.63 -5.22
C GLN A 38 -20.04 6.62 -4.05
N PRO A 39 -21.11 6.40 -3.27
CA PRO A 39 -21.05 5.65 -2.02
C PRO A 39 -20.71 4.17 -2.23
N ALA A 40 -21.18 3.57 -3.33
CA ALA A 40 -20.92 2.17 -3.65
C ALA A 40 -19.43 1.91 -3.95
N VAL A 41 -18.78 2.81 -4.70
CA VAL A 41 -17.36 2.67 -5.03
C VAL A 41 -16.49 2.91 -3.79
N TYR A 42 -16.85 3.90 -2.96
CA TYR A 42 -16.16 4.12 -1.68
C TYR A 42 -16.26 2.89 -0.77
N ALA A 43 -17.46 2.32 -0.61
CA ALA A 43 -17.69 1.12 0.19
C ALA A 43 -16.89 -0.08 -0.34
N TYR A 44 -16.79 -0.23 -1.67
CA TYR A 44 -15.95 -1.25 -2.29
C TYR A 44 -14.48 -1.11 -1.88
N VAL A 45 -13.90 0.09 -2.02
CA VAL A 45 -12.49 0.33 -1.65
C VAL A 45 -12.24 0.11 -0.17
N VAL A 46 -13.12 0.61 0.71
CA VAL A 46 -13.02 0.37 2.17
C VAL A 46 -12.99 -1.13 2.47
N ARG A 47 -13.88 -1.92 1.84
CA ARG A 47 -13.92 -3.38 2.02
C ARG A 47 -12.64 -4.05 1.53
N ARG A 48 -12.06 -3.61 0.41
CA ARG A 48 -10.77 -4.13 -0.07
C ARG A 48 -9.63 -3.82 0.90
N LEU A 49 -9.57 -2.59 1.43
CA LEU A 49 -8.54 -2.20 2.40
C LEU A 49 -8.66 -2.96 3.72
N GLN A 50 -9.89 -3.21 4.20
CA GLN A 50 -10.13 -4.06 5.37
C GLN A 50 -9.70 -5.51 5.14
N ALA A 51 -10.01 -6.07 3.97
CA ALA A 51 -9.56 -7.41 3.59
C ALA A 51 -8.02 -7.48 3.49
N ALA A 52 -7.39 -6.44 2.94
CA ALA A 52 -5.94 -6.32 2.86
C ALA A 52 -5.28 -6.23 4.25
N LEU A 53 -5.84 -5.46 5.19
CA LEU A 53 -5.40 -5.43 6.59
C LEU A 53 -5.44 -6.82 7.23
N LYS A 54 -6.54 -7.55 7.06
CA LYS A 54 -6.63 -8.94 7.56
C LYS A 54 -5.60 -9.86 6.90
N ALA A 55 -5.36 -9.70 5.61
CA ALA A 55 -4.38 -10.48 4.87
C ALA A 55 -2.94 -10.17 5.30
N ALA A 56 -2.59 -8.89 5.49
CA ALA A 56 -1.27 -8.45 5.94
C ALA A 56 -0.97 -8.91 7.38
N ARG A 57 -1.96 -8.83 8.30
CA ARG A 57 -1.84 -9.40 9.65
C ARG A 57 -1.60 -10.91 9.64
N ARG A 58 -2.18 -11.64 8.69
CA ARG A 58 -1.90 -13.08 8.51
C ARG A 58 -0.49 -13.30 7.96
N SER A 59 -0.06 -12.49 6.99
CA SER A 59 1.30 -12.58 6.44
C SER A 59 2.39 -12.26 7.46
N LEU A 60 2.13 -11.35 8.40
CA LEU A 60 3.03 -11.05 9.52
C LEU A 60 3.44 -12.32 10.29
N GLN A 61 2.49 -13.25 10.49
CA GLN A 61 2.74 -14.50 11.21
C GLN A 61 3.56 -15.51 10.39
N SER A 62 3.69 -15.30 9.08
CA SER A 62 4.46 -16.15 8.18
C SER A 62 5.88 -15.61 7.93
N ALA A 63 6.22 -14.45 8.50
CA ALA A 63 7.53 -13.84 8.31
C ALA A 63 8.65 -14.76 8.80
N TRP A 64 9.68 -14.92 7.97
CA TRP A 64 10.92 -15.57 8.36
C TRP A 64 11.93 -14.47 8.72
N ALA A 65 11.99 -14.12 10.00
CA ALA A 65 12.82 -13.03 10.50
C ALA A 65 13.65 -13.43 11.74
N PRO A 66 14.43 -14.52 11.70
CA PRO A 66 15.17 -14.99 12.87
C PRO A 66 16.38 -14.11 13.23
N TYR A 67 16.88 -13.27 12.31
CA TYR A 67 18.07 -12.46 12.54
C TYR A 67 17.71 -11.12 13.18
N SER A 68 16.69 -10.43 12.67
CA SER A 68 16.25 -9.16 13.27
C SER A 68 15.23 -9.30 14.39
N GLY A 69 14.47 -10.41 14.42
CA GLY A 69 13.29 -10.52 15.27
C GLY A 69 12.16 -9.55 14.89
N PHE A 70 12.20 -8.97 13.69
CA PHE A 70 11.28 -7.93 13.24
C PHE A 70 10.38 -8.43 12.10
N PRO A 71 9.24 -9.08 12.42
CA PRO A 71 8.31 -9.56 11.40
C PRO A 71 7.55 -8.38 10.77
N VAL A 72 7.39 -8.44 9.45
CA VAL A 72 6.58 -7.52 8.65
C VAL A 72 5.69 -8.32 7.72
N GLY A 73 4.40 -7.98 7.71
CA GLY A 73 3.41 -8.52 6.79
C GLY A 73 2.93 -7.46 5.82
N ALA A 74 2.68 -7.85 4.57
CA ALA A 74 2.15 -6.99 3.53
C ALA A 74 0.97 -7.63 2.79
N ALA A 75 0.09 -6.77 2.28
CA ALA A 75 -0.92 -7.11 1.30
C ALA A 75 -1.05 -6.00 0.25
N LEU A 76 -0.89 -6.35 -1.02
CA LEU A 76 -0.99 -5.45 -2.16
C LEU A 76 -2.34 -5.63 -2.85
N VAL A 77 -3.07 -4.54 -3.07
CA VAL A 77 -4.39 -4.50 -3.70
C VAL A 77 -4.23 -4.10 -5.17
N ALA A 78 -4.55 -5.00 -6.08
CA ALA A 78 -4.57 -4.72 -7.52
C ALA A 78 -5.83 -3.91 -7.92
N LEU A 79 -5.79 -3.28 -9.10
CA LEU A 79 -6.94 -2.54 -9.65
C LEU A 79 -8.19 -3.39 -9.82
N ASP A 80 -8.03 -4.66 -10.22
CA ASP A 80 -9.13 -5.64 -10.32
C ASP A 80 -9.65 -6.11 -8.96
N GLY A 81 -9.10 -5.56 -7.87
CA GLY A 81 -9.44 -5.88 -6.50
C GLY A 81 -8.65 -7.04 -5.92
N THR A 82 -7.93 -7.86 -6.71
CA THR A 82 -7.20 -9.03 -6.17
C THR A 82 -6.16 -8.63 -5.11
N LEU A 83 -5.93 -9.52 -4.13
CA LEU A 83 -4.98 -9.29 -3.03
C LEU A 83 -3.81 -10.24 -3.13
N TRP A 84 -2.61 -9.68 -3.04
CA TRP A 84 -1.35 -10.42 -3.07
C TRP A 84 -0.62 -10.23 -1.76
N ARG A 85 -0.25 -11.33 -1.12
CA ARG A 85 0.33 -11.34 0.23
C ARG A 85 1.85 -11.46 0.15
N GLY A 86 2.53 -10.83 1.11
CA GLY A 86 3.96 -10.98 1.29
C GLY A 86 4.37 -10.83 2.74
N CYS A 87 5.53 -11.37 3.09
CA CYS A 87 6.17 -11.20 4.39
C CYS A 87 7.68 -11.05 4.18
N ASN A 88 8.39 -10.49 5.15
CA ASN A 88 9.85 -10.46 5.03
C ASN A 88 10.43 -11.86 5.19
N VAL A 89 11.47 -12.14 4.40
CA VAL A 89 12.25 -13.38 4.42
C VAL A 89 13.70 -13.00 4.50
N GLU A 90 14.29 -13.22 5.66
CA GLU A 90 15.68 -12.90 5.94
C GLU A 90 16.63 -13.99 5.49
N CYS A 91 17.84 -13.58 5.13
CA CYS A 91 18.92 -14.45 4.68
C CYS A 91 20.16 -14.20 5.53
N SER A 92 20.96 -15.24 5.80
CA SER A 92 22.25 -15.12 6.47
C SER A 92 23.23 -14.22 5.71
N SER A 93 23.13 -14.18 4.38
CA SER A 93 23.72 -13.11 3.56
C SER A 93 22.74 -11.94 3.53
N TYR A 94 22.91 -10.99 4.45
CA TYR A 94 21.87 -10.01 4.79
C TYR A 94 21.37 -9.18 3.60
N GLY A 95 22.24 -8.89 2.62
CA GLY A 95 21.89 -8.17 1.40
C GLY A 95 20.85 -8.88 0.51
N LEU A 96 20.65 -10.19 0.69
CA LEU A 96 19.65 -11.00 -0.03
C LEU A 96 18.27 -11.00 0.65
N THR A 97 18.13 -10.32 1.80
CA THR A 97 16.85 -10.24 2.52
C THR A 97 15.76 -9.58 1.66
N LEU A 98 14.61 -10.24 1.59
CA LEU A 98 13.44 -9.75 0.88
C LEU A 98 12.46 -9.10 1.87
N CYS A 99 12.03 -7.88 1.55
CA CYS A 99 10.99 -7.20 2.33
C CYS A 99 9.60 -7.72 1.98
N ALA A 100 8.64 -7.55 2.89
CA ALA A 100 7.26 -8.01 2.72
C ALA A 100 6.59 -7.43 1.47
N GLU A 101 6.86 -6.16 1.18
CA GLU A 101 6.31 -5.41 0.04
C GLU A 101 6.76 -6.00 -1.28
N ARG A 102 8.08 -6.27 -1.40
CA ARG A 102 8.67 -6.89 -2.59
C ARG A 102 8.20 -8.33 -2.76
N GLY A 103 7.97 -9.06 -1.66
CA GLY A 103 7.32 -10.37 -1.70
C GLY A 103 5.89 -10.32 -2.24
N ALA A 104 5.06 -9.39 -1.73
CA ALA A 104 3.68 -9.21 -2.19
C ALA A 104 3.61 -8.81 -3.67
N LEU A 105 4.49 -7.90 -4.09
CA LEU A 105 4.59 -7.49 -5.49
C LEU A 105 5.03 -8.65 -6.38
N SER A 106 6.06 -9.40 -5.99
CA SER A 106 6.53 -10.55 -6.78
C SER A 106 5.43 -11.59 -6.98
N SER A 107 4.64 -11.85 -5.92
CA SER A 107 3.47 -12.73 -6.00
C SER A 107 2.42 -12.24 -7.00
N ALA A 108 2.15 -10.92 -7.02
CA ALA A 108 1.24 -10.32 -7.99
C ALA A 108 1.73 -10.42 -9.44
N VAL A 109 3.02 -10.16 -9.66
CA VAL A 109 3.65 -10.18 -11.00
C VAL A 109 3.62 -11.58 -11.61
N VAL A 110 3.86 -12.63 -10.81
CA VAL A 110 3.73 -14.03 -11.25
C VAL A 110 2.34 -14.34 -11.79
N HIS A 111 1.31 -13.64 -11.30
CA HIS A 111 -0.08 -13.78 -11.75
C HIS A 111 -0.51 -12.65 -12.72
N HIS A 112 0.47 -12.05 -13.40
CA HIS A 112 0.28 -11.03 -14.44
C HIS A 112 -0.46 -9.78 -13.96
N ARG A 113 -0.38 -9.44 -12.67
CA ARG A 113 -0.91 -8.20 -12.12
C ARG A 113 0.19 -7.15 -12.00
N ARG A 114 -0.03 -5.99 -12.61
CA ARG A 114 0.95 -4.90 -12.72
C ARG A 114 0.38 -3.51 -12.43
N ALA A 115 -0.86 -3.43 -11.97
CA ALA A 115 -1.54 -2.17 -11.66
C ALA A 115 -2.24 -2.28 -10.31
N PHE A 116 -2.01 -1.31 -9.43
CA PHE A 116 -2.27 -1.42 -7.99
C PHE A 116 -2.90 -0.15 -7.41
N LEU A 117 -3.80 -0.35 -6.44
CA LEU A 117 -4.52 0.70 -5.73
C LEU A 117 -3.85 1.07 -4.41
N ALA A 118 -3.48 0.06 -3.64
CA ALA A 118 -2.98 0.25 -2.29
C ALA A 118 -2.07 -0.86 -1.83
N LEU A 119 -1.15 -0.52 -0.93
CA LEU A 119 -0.32 -1.44 -0.17
C LEU A 119 -0.68 -1.29 1.32
N VAL A 120 -0.90 -2.42 1.98
CA VAL A 120 -1.08 -2.48 3.42
C VAL A 120 0.15 -3.13 4.06
N LEU A 121 0.76 -2.44 5.01
CA LEU A 121 1.87 -2.91 5.84
C LEU A 121 1.43 -3.12 7.28
N VAL A 122 1.94 -4.17 7.89
CA VAL A 122 1.67 -4.50 9.28
C VAL A 122 2.99 -4.92 9.93
N SER A 123 3.30 -4.37 11.09
CA SER A 123 4.48 -4.74 11.88
C SER A 123 4.17 -4.73 13.38
N ARG A 124 5.12 -5.23 14.18
CA ARG A 124 5.09 -5.15 15.66
C ARG A 124 5.83 -3.92 16.21
N ALA A 125 6.17 -2.95 15.37
CA ALA A 125 6.76 -1.70 15.83
C ALA A 125 5.80 -0.93 16.75
N ALA A 126 6.35 0.00 17.54
CA ALA A 126 5.54 0.87 18.40
C ALA A 126 4.63 1.83 17.60
N ALA A 127 5.08 2.21 16.40
CA ALA A 127 4.39 3.11 15.48
C ALA A 127 4.38 2.55 14.05
N PRO A 128 3.45 2.99 13.18
CA PRO A 128 3.43 2.61 11.76
C PRO A 128 4.77 2.87 11.08
N ILE A 129 5.19 1.95 10.22
CA ILE A 129 6.47 2.02 9.50
C ILE A 129 6.21 2.31 8.01
N PRO A 130 6.98 3.21 7.38
CA PRO A 130 6.93 3.35 5.93
C PRO A 130 7.69 2.19 5.25
N PRO A 131 7.40 1.89 3.97
CA PRO A 131 8.24 1.00 3.17
C PRO A 131 9.68 1.55 3.09
N CYS A 132 10.66 0.66 3.01
CA CYS A 132 12.06 1.05 2.84
C CYS A 132 12.33 1.64 1.43
N GLY A 133 13.46 2.31 1.24
CA GLY A 133 13.79 2.98 -0.04
C GLY A 133 13.73 2.05 -1.26
N ALA A 134 14.27 0.83 -1.14
CA ALA A 134 14.21 -0.17 -2.21
C ALA A 134 12.77 -0.58 -2.54
N CYS A 135 11.92 -0.79 -1.52
CA CYS A 135 10.51 -1.11 -1.74
C CYS A 135 9.77 0.05 -2.43
N ARG A 136 10.03 1.29 -2.00
CA ARG A 136 9.42 2.47 -2.63
C ARG A 136 9.74 2.52 -4.12
N GLN A 137 11.01 2.36 -4.47
CA GLN A 137 11.46 2.42 -5.86
C GLN A 137 10.83 1.32 -6.73
N VAL A 138 10.81 0.08 -6.24
CA VAL A 138 10.24 -1.04 -6.99
C VAL A 138 8.72 -0.90 -7.14
N LEU A 139 8.01 -0.44 -6.10
CA LEU A 139 6.56 -0.19 -6.18
C LEU A 139 6.24 0.97 -7.13
N TYR A 140 7.10 2.00 -7.18
CA TYR A 140 6.90 3.18 -8.02
C TYR A 140 6.85 2.82 -9.51
N GLU A 141 7.64 1.83 -9.94
CA GLU A 141 7.62 1.31 -11.32
C GLU A 141 6.22 0.86 -11.77
N PHE A 142 5.37 0.41 -10.84
CA PHE A 142 4.04 -0.12 -11.14
C PHE A 142 2.89 0.81 -10.75
N ALA A 143 3.06 1.60 -9.69
CA ALA A 143 1.98 2.43 -9.15
C ALA A 143 2.53 3.67 -8.42
N PRO A 144 2.87 4.75 -9.14
CA PRO A 144 3.31 6.02 -8.54
C PRO A 144 2.32 6.59 -7.51
N ARG A 145 1.02 6.47 -7.79
CA ARG A 145 -0.08 6.93 -6.94
C ARG A 145 -0.62 5.87 -5.98
N LEU A 146 0.22 4.91 -5.60
CA LEU A 146 -0.15 3.85 -4.65
C LEU A 146 -0.41 4.45 -3.26
N LEU A 147 -1.57 4.13 -2.67
CA LEU A 147 -1.82 4.44 -1.26
C LEU A 147 -1.10 3.42 -0.37
N VAL A 148 -0.26 3.89 0.54
CA VAL A 148 0.39 3.08 1.57
C VAL A 148 -0.36 3.25 2.88
N LEU A 149 -0.91 2.17 3.42
CA LEU A 149 -1.49 2.09 4.76
C LEU A 149 -0.58 1.23 5.63
N SER A 150 0.04 1.80 6.65
CA SER A 150 0.78 1.02 7.65
C SER A 150 0.00 0.94 8.97
N GLU A 151 0.05 -0.22 9.62
CA GLU A 151 -0.49 -0.46 10.95
C GLU A 151 0.59 -1.03 11.89
N ALA A 152 0.67 -0.46 13.08
CA ALA A 152 1.38 -1.05 14.22
C ALA A 152 0.39 -1.88 15.04
N VAL A 153 0.56 -3.21 15.10
CA VAL A 153 -0.48 -4.10 15.65
C VAL A 153 -0.75 -3.88 17.14
N HIS A 154 0.26 -3.54 17.92
CA HIS A 154 0.13 -3.42 19.38
C HIS A 154 -0.68 -2.18 19.79
N SER A 155 -0.43 -1.03 19.14
CA SER A 155 -1.15 0.22 19.40
C SER A 155 -2.41 0.37 18.54
N SER A 156 -2.59 -0.47 17.52
CA SER A 156 -3.55 -0.27 16.42
C SER A 156 -3.41 1.08 15.72
N ALA A 157 -2.28 1.77 15.92
CA ALA A 157 -1.99 3.03 15.25
C ALA A 157 -1.84 2.78 13.75
N ARG A 158 -2.35 3.72 12.95
CA ARG A 158 -2.32 3.65 11.50
C ARG A 158 -1.82 4.94 10.90
N GLN A 159 -1.07 4.82 9.82
CA GLN A 159 -0.61 5.96 9.04
C GLN A 159 -0.81 5.68 7.55
N LEU A 160 -1.10 6.75 6.82
CA LEU A 160 -1.43 6.71 5.41
C LEU A 160 -0.54 7.70 4.65
N TRP A 161 0.06 7.25 3.55
CA TRP A 161 0.85 8.08 2.66
C TRP A 161 0.54 7.74 1.21
N TRP A 162 0.74 8.70 0.31
CA TRP A 162 0.93 8.38 -1.09
C TRP A 162 2.38 8.00 -1.35
N LEU A 163 2.61 7.00 -2.20
CA LEU A 163 3.97 6.55 -2.50
C LEU A 163 4.85 7.68 -3.06
N GLU A 164 4.30 8.54 -3.91
CA GLU A 164 5.00 9.74 -4.42
C GLU A 164 5.44 10.72 -3.32
N GLN A 165 4.75 10.77 -2.17
CA GLN A 165 5.18 11.57 -1.02
C GLN A 165 6.35 10.93 -0.27
N LEU A 166 6.45 9.59 -0.34
CA LEU A 166 7.54 8.84 0.26
C LEU A 166 8.78 8.75 -0.64
N LEU A 167 8.65 9.04 -1.93
CA LEU A 167 9.72 8.99 -2.92
C LEU A 167 9.63 10.22 -3.85
N PRO A 168 9.98 11.42 -3.35
CA PRO A 168 10.03 12.62 -4.17
C PRO A 168 11.09 12.48 -5.27
N GLU A 169 10.81 13.05 -6.44
CA GLU A 169 11.70 13.05 -7.61
C GLU A 169 12.31 11.66 -7.93
N PRO A 170 11.46 10.65 -8.14
CA PRO A 170 11.90 9.27 -8.27
C PRO A 170 12.69 9.05 -9.56
N PHE A 171 13.73 8.23 -9.48
CA PHE A 171 14.31 7.66 -10.67
C PHE A 171 13.25 6.81 -11.39
N SER A 172 13.05 7.02 -12.68
CA SER A 172 12.00 6.34 -13.44
C SER A 172 12.45 6.04 -14.86
N ARG A 173 11.67 5.21 -15.55
CA ARG A 173 11.89 4.89 -16.96
C ARG A 173 11.99 6.12 -17.87
N ALA A 174 11.36 7.23 -17.50
CA ALA A 174 11.41 8.48 -18.25
C ALA A 174 12.82 9.10 -18.29
N LEU A 175 13.70 8.75 -17.34
CA LEU A 175 15.08 9.24 -17.25
C LEU A 175 16.09 8.30 -17.91
N LEU A 176 15.67 7.11 -18.35
CA LEU A 176 16.55 6.18 -19.05
C LEU A 176 16.74 6.65 -20.50
N PRO A 177 17.97 6.57 -21.05
CA PRO A 177 18.19 6.80 -22.47
C PRO A 177 17.37 5.79 -23.28
N ARG A 178 16.78 6.27 -24.38
CA ARG A 178 15.99 5.44 -25.31
C ARG A 178 16.88 4.76 -26.34
#